data_AF-V4J1C4-F1
#
_entry.id   AF-V4J1C4-F1
#
_cell.length_a   1.000
_cell.length_b   1.000
_cell.length_c   1.000
_cell.angle_alpha   90.00
_cell.angle_beta   90.00
_cell.angle_gamma   90.00
#
_symmetry.space_group_name_H-M   'P 1'
#
loop_
_entity.id
_entity.type
_entity.pdbx_description
1 polymer ?
#
loop_
_entity_poly.entity_id
_entity_poly.type
_entity_poly.pdbx_seq_one_letter_code
_entity_poly.pdbx_strand_id
1 'polypeptide(L)'
;MVALLRGAQELLGGPPPVMGADAKRAAIMGAAPEEAGILLFGTHGVIPETKEISYLVEPALVLSPSQSDPEEDGLLLASQVAALRLDNSWLAILAACRTGTPSGTDVSDGLTGLALGFTAAGTDALLVTQWSIYPGAAREVVLTMLQRMAADSELTLSAALDDAMRAHMETHPDTIEWAGFTILGDGTVTMPPL
;
A
#
# COMPACT_ATOMS: atom_id res chain seq x y z
N MET A 1 0.70 7.01 9.88
CA MET A 1 0.39 5.67 9.35
C MET A 1 -0.27 4.74 10.38
N VAL A 2 0.15 4.68 11.65
CA VAL A 2 -0.56 3.87 12.68
C VAL A 2 -2.07 4.13 12.76
N ALA A 3 -2.49 5.40 12.70
CA ALA A 3 -3.91 5.76 12.73
C ALA A 3 -4.70 5.27 11.50
N LEU A 4 -4.05 5.18 10.33
CA LEU A 4 -4.66 4.59 9.13
C LEU A 4 -4.87 3.09 9.31
N LEU A 5 -3.84 2.36 9.76
CA LEU A 5 -3.91 0.91 9.99
C LEU A 5 -5.00 0.54 11.00
N ARG A 6 -5.06 1.26 12.14
CA ARG A 6 -6.10 1.03 13.15
C ARG A 6 -7.49 1.41 12.64
N GLY A 7 -7.62 2.54 11.95
CA GLY A 7 -8.91 2.95 11.39
C GLY A 7 -9.45 1.97 10.36
N ALA A 8 -8.58 1.38 9.52
CA ALA A 8 -8.98 0.37 8.56
C ALA A 8 -9.43 -0.92 9.26
N GLN A 9 -8.71 -1.35 10.30
CA GLN A 9 -9.09 -2.50 11.12
C GLN A 9 -10.44 -2.28 11.83
N GLU A 10 -10.66 -1.10 12.41
CA GLU A 10 -11.91 -0.74 13.09
C GLU A 10 -13.10 -0.70 12.10
N LEU A 11 -12.86 -0.26 10.87
CA LEU A 11 -13.87 -0.15 9.82
C LEU A 11 -14.26 -1.50 9.22
N LEU A 12 -13.28 -2.34 8.90
CA LEU A 12 -13.47 -3.57 8.10
C LEU A 12 -13.32 -4.86 8.91
N GLY A 13 -12.85 -4.78 10.15
CA GLY A 13 -12.45 -5.94 10.94
C GLY A 13 -11.06 -6.46 10.58
N GLY A 14 -10.85 -7.76 10.79
CA GLY A 14 -9.56 -8.43 10.53
C GLY A 14 -8.59 -8.44 11.72
N PRO A 15 -7.40 -9.04 11.54
CA PRO A 15 -6.41 -9.19 12.60
C PRO A 15 -5.83 -7.82 13.01
N PRO A 16 -5.35 -7.70 14.27
CA PRO A 16 -4.59 -6.52 14.69
C PRO A 16 -3.44 -6.20 13.73
N PRO A 17 -3.24 -4.94 13.34
CA PRO A 17 -2.14 -4.58 12.46
C PRO A 17 -0.80 -4.85 13.15
N VAL A 18 0.12 -5.47 12.42
CA VAL A 18 1.50 -5.67 12.85
C VAL A 18 2.24 -4.33 12.74
N MET A 19 2.85 -3.85 13.83
CA MET A 19 3.38 -2.48 13.92
C MET A 19 4.67 -2.41 14.73
N GLY A 20 5.43 -1.33 14.56
CA GLY A 20 6.63 -1.06 15.36
C GLY A 20 7.66 -2.17 15.20
N ALA A 21 8.34 -2.55 16.29
CA ALA A 21 9.38 -3.58 16.27
C ALA A 21 8.89 -4.98 15.85
N ASP A 22 7.58 -5.21 15.87
CA ASP A 22 6.96 -6.48 15.47
C ASP A 22 6.71 -6.55 13.95
N ALA A 23 6.73 -5.42 13.24
CA ALA A 23 6.53 -5.34 11.79
C ALA A 23 7.77 -5.79 11.01
N LYS A 24 8.21 -7.03 11.26
CA LYS A 24 9.33 -7.69 10.62
C LYS A 24 8.89 -8.40 9.34
N ARG A 25 9.81 -8.67 8.42
CA ARG A 25 9.50 -9.36 7.16
C ARG A 25 8.90 -10.74 7.42
N ALA A 26 9.49 -11.53 8.33
CA ALA A 26 8.95 -12.84 8.71
C ALA A 26 7.51 -12.77 9.24
N ALA A 27 7.16 -11.71 9.98
CA ALA A 27 5.79 -11.53 10.47
C ALA A 27 4.82 -11.25 9.32
N ILE A 28 5.21 -10.41 8.35
CA ILE A 28 4.39 -10.12 7.17
C ILE A 28 4.25 -11.37 6.27
N MET A 29 5.36 -12.05 5.98
CA MET A 29 5.34 -13.25 5.13
C MET A 29 4.59 -14.41 5.78
N GLY A 30 4.65 -14.53 7.12
CA GLY A 30 3.89 -15.54 7.87
C GLY A 30 2.43 -15.16 8.10
N ALA A 31 2.10 -13.87 8.05
CA ALA A 31 0.75 -13.35 8.24
C ALA A 31 -0.01 -13.15 6.94
N ALA A 32 0.63 -13.22 5.76
CA ALA A 32 -0.02 -13.15 4.45
C ALA A 32 -1.02 -14.32 4.36
N PRO A 33 -2.32 -14.08 4.64
CA PRO A 33 -3.27 -15.15 4.70
C PRO A 33 -3.60 -15.52 3.26
N GLU A 34 -3.74 -16.81 2.99
CA GLU A 34 -4.46 -17.28 1.81
C GLU A 34 -5.92 -16.75 1.78
N GLU A 35 -6.37 -15.95 2.74
CA GLU A 35 -7.72 -15.42 2.93
C GLU A 35 -7.80 -13.87 3.01
N ALA A 36 -6.70 -13.11 2.88
CA ALA A 36 -6.77 -11.65 3.02
C ALA A 36 -7.48 -11.01 1.82
N GLY A 37 -8.64 -10.37 2.03
CA GLY A 37 -9.27 -9.53 1.01
C GLY A 37 -8.50 -8.23 0.72
N ILE A 38 -8.00 -7.56 1.77
CA ILE A 38 -7.23 -6.31 1.64
C ILE A 38 -5.90 -6.43 2.38
N LEU A 39 -4.82 -6.06 1.71
CA LEU A 39 -3.49 -5.91 2.32
C LEU A 39 -3.15 -4.42 2.44
N LEU A 40 -3.00 -3.89 3.66
CA LEU A 40 -2.68 -2.47 3.86
C LEU A 40 -1.29 -2.30 4.47
N PHE A 41 -0.41 -1.63 3.72
CA PHE A 41 0.94 -1.30 4.12
C PHE A 41 1.07 0.21 4.36
N GLY A 42 1.28 0.60 5.62
CA GLY A 42 1.53 1.99 6.01
C GLY A 42 3.01 2.25 6.33
N THR A 43 3.90 2.03 5.36
CA THR A 43 5.36 2.08 5.57
C THR A 43 6.09 2.99 4.58
N HIS A 44 7.42 2.94 4.47
CA HIS A 44 8.20 3.63 3.46
C HIS A 44 8.53 2.69 2.29
N GLY A 45 8.35 3.17 1.06
CA GLY A 45 8.84 2.50 -0.14
C GLY A 45 10.23 3.05 -0.48
N VAL A 46 11.15 2.18 -0.86
CA VAL A 46 12.49 2.55 -1.31
C VAL A 46 12.74 1.94 -2.69
N ILE A 47 13.41 2.70 -3.54
CA ILE A 47 13.76 2.30 -4.90
C ILE A 47 15.27 2.48 -5.13
N PRO A 48 15.93 1.62 -5.91
CA PRO A 48 17.39 1.70 -6.12
C PRO A 48 17.89 3.07 -6.57
N GLU A 49 17.10 3.79 -7.36
CA GLU A 49 17.44 5.07 -8.00
C GLU A 49 17.65 6.20 -6.98
N THR A 50 16.97 6.15 -5.82
CA THR A 50 17.15 7.18 -4.78
C THR A 50 18.46 7.01 -4.02
N LYS A 51 19.09 5.83 -4.10
CA LYS A 51 20.31 5.45 -3.36
C LYS A 51 20.18 5.67 -1.84
N GLU A 52 18.95 5.69 -1.31
CA GLU A 52 18.69 5.73 0.14
C GLU A 52 19.30 4.52 0.83
N ILE A 53 19.33 3.38 0.14
CA ILE A 53 20.02 2.15 0.53
C ILE A 53 21.00 1.78 -0.59
N SER A 54 22.29 1.87 -0.32
CA SER A 54 23.34 1.80 -1.34
C SER A 54 23.51 0.42 -2.01
N TYR A 55 23.03 -0.63 -1.36
CA TYR A 55 23.10 -2.01 -1.85
C TYR A 55 21.77 -2.52 -2.41
N LEU A 56 20.74 -1.67 -2.46
CA LEU A 56 19.42 -2.04 -2.96
C LEU A 56 19.45 -2.19 -4.48
N VAL A 57 19.09 -3.37 -4.97
CA VAL A 57 19.09 -3.70 -6.41
C VAL A 57 17.68 -3.82 -7.00
N GLU A 58 16.66 -3.85 -6.13
CA GLU A 58 15.26 -3.86 -6.51
C GLU A 58 14.40 -3.05 -5.52
N PRO A 59 13.20 -2.61 -5.91
CA PRO A 59 12.29 -1.89 -5.01
C PRO A 59 11.90 -2.69 -3.77
N ALA A 60 11.69 -2.01 -2.65
CA ALA A 60 11.33 -2.66 -1.39
C ALA A 60 10.42 -1.81 -0.51
N LEU A 61 9.67 -2.48 0.37
CA LEU A 61 9.02 -1.85 1.52
C LEU A 61 9.94 -1.93 2.73
N VAL A 62 10.13 -0.81 3.42
CA VAL A 62 10.89 -0.75 4.68
C VAL A 62 10.04 -1.37 5.79
N LEU A 63 10.66 -2.20 6.61
CA LEU A 63 10.09 -2.90 7.74
C LEU A 63 11.03 -2.75 8.95
N SER A 64 10.67 -3.36 10.07
CA SER A 64 11.54 -3.39 11.25
C SER A 64 12.61 -4.46 11.10
N PRO A 65 13.91 -4.12 11.24
CA PRO A 65 14.97 -5.11 11.23
C PRO A 65 15.02 -5.88 12.56
N SER A 66 15.67 -7.03 12.54
CA SER A 66 16.00 -7.79 13.74
C SER A 66 17.47 -7.60 14.11
N GLN A 67 17.75 -7.25 15.37
CA GLN A 67 19.14 -7.19 15.85
C GLN A 67 19.76 -8.58 16.04
N SER A 68 18.93 -9.61 16.22
CA SER A 68 19.37 -10.98 16.48
C SER A 68 19.40 -11.86 15.24
N ASP A 69 18.85 -11.40 14.12
CA ASP A 69 18.75 -12.16 12.88
C ASP A 69 19.13 -11.25 11.70
N PRO A 70 20.34 -11.40 11.13
CA PRO A 70 20.79 -10.61 9.99
C PRO A 70 19.96 -10.82 8.73
N GLU A 71 19.23 -11.94 8.60
CA GLU A 71 18.37 -12.16 7.44
C GLU A 71 17.16 -11.22 7.51
N GLU A 72 16.65 -10.89 8.70
CA GLU A 72 15.62 -9.87 8.92
C GLU A 72 16.22 -8.46 8.87
N ASP A 73 16.69 -8.08 7.69
CA ASP A 73 17.31 -6.79 7.34
C ASP A 73 16.36 -5.59 7.36
N GLY A 74 15.06 -5.82 7.59
CA GLY A 74 14.04 -4.78 7.60
C GLY A 74 13.61 -4.35 6.20
N LEU A 75 13.80 -5.19 5.19
CA LEU A 75 13.30 -4.95 3.83
C LEU A 75 12.37 -6.08 3.39
N LEU A 76 11.28 -5.72 2.73
CA LEU A 76 10.43 -6.63 1.96
C LEU A 76 10.60 -6.28 0.48
N LEU A 77 11.42 -7.06 -0.21
CA LEU A 77 11.80 -6.84 -1.60
C LEU A 77 10.66 -7.21 -2.56
N ALA A 78 10.61 -6.57 -3.73
CA ALA A 78 9.61 -6.88 -4.75
C ALA A 78 9.62 -8.37 -5.17
N SER A 79 10.81 -8.98 -5.31
CA SER A 79 10.97 -10.41 -5.58
C SER A 79 10.40 -11.32 -4.49
N GLN A 80 10.50 -10.90 -3.22
CA GLN A 80 9.92 -11.62 -2.09
C GLN A 80 8.40 -11.51 -2.08
N VAL A 81 7.86 -10.32 -2.40
CA VAL A 81 6.42 -10.14 -2.60
C VAL A 81 5.92 -11.01 -3.75
N ALA A 82 6.63 -11.03 -4.88
CA ALA A 82 6.27 -11.83 -6.06
C ALA A 82 6.20 -13.34 -5.79
N ALA A 83 6.88 -13.82 -4.75
CA ALA A 83 6.86 -15.22 -4.33
C ALA A 83 5.67 -15.55 -3.39
N LEU A 84 4.89 -14.56 -2.97
CA LEU A 84 3.68 -14.77 -2.17
C LEU A 84 2.54 -15.34 -3.03
N ARG A 85 1.53 -15.90 -2.35
CA ARG A 85 0.28 -16.33 -2.96
C ARG A 85 -0.84 -15.45 -2.42
N LEU A 86 -1.19 -14.43 -3.20
CA LEU A 86 -2.16 -13.39 -2.87
C LEU A 86 -3.42 -13.49 -3.74
N ASP A 87 -3.72 -14.68 -4.26
CA ASP A 87 -4.86 -14.95 -5.16
C ASP A 87 -6.23 -14.55 -4.57
N ASN A 88 -6.32 -14.39 -3.26
CA ASN A 88 -7.55 -14.01 -2.54
C ASN A 88 -7.54 -12.55 -2.07
N SER A 89 -6.49 -11.79 -2.41
CA SER A 89 -6.36 -10.35 -2.15
C SER A 89 -6.77 -9.55 -3.37
N TRP A 90 -7.98 -9.01 -3.34
CA TRP A 90 -8.48 -8.16 -4.43
C TRP A 90 -7.88 -6.75 -4.39
N LEU A 91 -7.36 -6.30 -3.24
CA LEU A 91 -6.76 -4.97 -3.08
C LEU A 91 -5.52 -4.95 -2.19
N ALA A 92 -4.40 -4.44 -2.71
CA ALA A 92 -3.25 -4.04 -1.90
C ALA A 92 -3.13 -2.51 -1.85
N ILE A 93 -3.13 -1.94 -0.65
CA ILE A 93 -2.96 -0.51 -0.41
C ILE A 93 -1.54 -0.25 0.08
N LEU A 94 -0.72 0.37 -0.76
CA LEU A 94 0.63 0.81 -0.43
C LEU A 94 0.59 2.29 -0.07
N ALA A 95 0.17 2.57 1.17
CA ALA A 95 0.19 3.92 1.76
C ALA A 95 1.62 4.28 2.18
N ALA A 96 2.52 4.32 1.20
CA ALA A 96 3.93 4.54 1.41
C ALA A 96 4.43 5.86 0.79
N CYS A 97 5.23 6.60 1.57
CA CYS A 97 5.84 7.83 1.10
C CYS A 97 6.78 7.52 -0.08
N ARG A 98 6.72 8.34 -1.14
CA ARG A 98 7.58 8.25 -2.34
C ARG A 98 7.34 7.06 -3.28
N THR A 99 6.15 6.47 -3.28
CA THR A 99 5.85 5.40 -4.22
C THR A 99 5.81 5.83 -5.70
N GLY A 100 5.94 7.10 -6.13
CA GLY A 100 6.06 7.40 -7.58
C GLY A 100 7.02 8.53 -7.92
N THR A 101 8.01 8.78 -7.06
CA THR A 101 8.86 9.96 -7.24
C THR A 101 9.81 9.77 -8.43
N PRO A 102 9.80 10.65 -9.45
CA PRO A 102 10.76 10.61 -10.53
C PRO A 102 12.11 11.09 -10.00
N SER A 103 13.12 10.23 -10.00
CA SER A 103 14.51 10.61 -9.70
C SER A 103 15.29 10.88 -10.99
N GLY A 104 14.78 11.76 -11.87
CA GLY A 104 15.47 12.17 -13.10
C GLY A 104 15.51 11.09 -14.20
N THR A 105 15.34 11.57 -15.44
CA THR A 105 15.30 10.92 -16.78
C THR A 105 14.58 9.58 -17.01
N ASP A 106 14.49 8.68 -16.03
CA ASP A 106 13.88 7.36 -16.17
C ASP A 106 12.78 7.21 -15.09
N VAL A 107 11.59 7.70 -15.46
CA VAL A 107 10.44 7.93 -14.57
C VAL A 107 9.65 6.64 -14.27
N SER A 108 10.03 5.48 -14.81
CA SER A 108 9.11 4.34 -14.94
C SER A 108 9.35 3.12 -14.06
N ASP A 109 10.51 2.91 -13.43
CA ASP A 109 10.88 1.52 -13.07
C ASP A 109 10.75 1.16 -11.58
N GLY A 110 10.94 2.11 -10.66
CA GLY A 110 11.01 1.82 -9.22
C GLY A 110 9.69 1.36 -8.57
N LEU A 111 8.55 2.00 -8.85
CA LEU A 111 7.27 1.52 -8.31
C LEU A 111 6.65 0.42 -9.16
N THR A 112 6.93 0.44 -10.45
CA THR A 112 6.58 -0.64 -11.35
C THR A 112 7.11 -1.96 -10.79
N GLY A 113 8.31 -2.03 -10.22
CA GLY A 113 8.82 -3.25 -9.59
C GLY A 113 7.97 -3.77 -8.41
N LEU A 114 7.62 -2.93 -7.44
CA LEU A 114 6.76 -3.36 -6.31
C LEU A 114 5.34 -3.71 -6.79
N ALA A 115 4.75 -2.89 -7.65
CA ALA A 115 3.42 -3.15 -8.20
C ALA A 115 3.40 -4.44 -9.02
N LEU A 116 4.43 -4.69 -9.84
CA LEU A 116 4.62 -5.95 -10.56
C LEU A 116 4.78 -7.12 -9.59
N GLY A 117 5.47 -6.95 -8.46
CA GLY A 117 5.61 -7.98 -7.43
C GLY A 117 4.26 -8.41 -6.85
N PHE A 118 3.43 -7.45 -6.41
CA PHE A 118 2.08 -7.75 -5.93
C PHE A 118 1.16 -8.32 -7.02
N THR A 119 1.25 -7.79 -8.24
CA THR A 119 0.49 -8.32 -9.39
C THR A 119 0.90 -9.76 -9.69
N ALA A 120 2.20 -10.06 -9.70
CA ALA A 120 2.73 -11.41 -9.92
C ALA A 120 2.33 -12.39 -8.81
N ALA A 121 2.15 -11.89 -7.59
CA ALA A 121 1.63 -12.66 -6.47
C ALA A 121 0.12 -12.91 -6.53
N GLY A 122 -0.62 -12.27 -7.43
CA GLY A 122 -2.04 -12.53 -7.68
C GLY A 122 -3.03 -11.46 -7.19
N THR A 123 -2.57 -10.26 -6.81
CA THR A 123 -3.48 -9.18 -6.40
C THR A 123 -4.19 -8.52 -7.59
N ASP A 124 -5.52 -8.34 -7.54
CA ASP A 124 -6.31 -7.75 -8.64
C ASP A 124 -6.06 -6.25 -8.85
N ALA A 125 -5.98 -5.50 -7.75
CA ALA A 125 -5.80 -4.06 -7.77
C ALA A 125 -4.81 -3.57 -6.69
N LEU A 126 -4.09 -2.50 -7.01
CA LEU A 126 -3.21 -1.81 -6.10
C LEU A 126 -3.58 -0.33 -6.00
N LEU A 127 -3.68 0.17 -4.77
CA LEU A 127 -3.71 1.61 -4.51
C LEU A 127 -2.33 2.08 -4.06
N VAL A 128 -1.73 3.00 -4.81
CA VAL A 128 -0.39 3.53 -4.59
C VAL A 128 -0.40 5.05 -4.60
N THR A 129 0.70 5.69 -4.16
CA THR A 129 0.87 7.15 -4.24
C THR A 129 2.01 7.56 -5.16
N GLN A 130 1.82 8.56 -6.01
CA GLN A 130 2.86 9.05 -6.91
C GLN A 130 3.95 9.85 -6.18
N TRP A 131 3.68 10.34 -4.98
CA TRP A 131 4.64 11.09 -4.17
C TRP A 131 4.33 10.91 -2.68
N SER A 132 5.18 11.45 -1.81
CA SER A 132 4.90 11.46 -0.37
C SER A 132 3.65 12.26 -0.06
N ILE A 133 2.63 11.58 0.47
CA ILE A 133 1.41 12.21 0.97
C ILE A 133 1.50 12.36 2.49
N TYR A 134 0.95 13.45 3.02
CA TYR A 134 0.86 13.68 4.46
C TYR A 134 0.07 12.53 5.13
N PRO A 135 0.54 11.97 6.26
CA PRO A 135 -0.14 10.84 6.89
C PRO A 135 -1.62 11.08 7.27
N GLY A 136 -2.00 12.34 7.54
CA GLY A 136 -3.39 12.72 7.79
C GLY A 136 -4.26 12.61 6.53
N ALA A 137 -3.79 13.15 5.40
CA ALA A 137 -4.47 13.06 4.12
C ALA A 137 -4.56 11.61 3.63
N ALA A 138 -3.49 10.83 3.77
CA ALA A 138 -3.51 9.40 3.46
C ALA A 138 -4.54 8.63 4.29
N ARG A 139 -4.65 8.95 5.58
CA ARG A 139 -5.69 8.38 6.43
C ARG A 139 -7.09 8.76 5.94
N GLU A 140 -7.33 10.03 5.67
CA GLU A 140 -8.67 10.54 5.33
C GLU A 140 -9.16 10.04 3.98
N VAL A 141 -8.35 10.11 2.94
CA VAL A 141 -8.71 9.62 1.59
C VAL A 141 -8.93 8.11 1.62
N VAL A 142 -7.99 7.33 2.16
CA VAL A 142 -8.09 5.85 2.14
C VAL A 142 -9.25 5.36 2.99
N LEU A 143 -9.45 5.88 4.20
CA LEU A 143 -10.56 5.44 5.04
C LEU A 143 -11.92 5.88 4.46
N THR A 144 -12.00 7.07 3.86
CA THR A 144 -13.23 7.51 3.18
C THR A 144 -13.56 6.62 1.99
N MET A 145 -12.55 6.26 1.19
CA MET A 145 -12.70 5.32 0.07
C MET A 145 -13.22 3.97 0.58
N LEU A 146 -12.54 3.36 1.55
CA LEU A 146 -12.95 2.07 2.12
C LEU A 146 -14.35 2.13 2.74
N GLN A 147 -14.69 3.22 3.44
CA GLN A 147 -16.00 3.39 4.07
C GLN A 147 -17.12 3.46 3.03
N ARG A 148 -16.89 4.14 1.88
CA ARG A 148 -17.87 4.20 0.80
C ARG A 148 -18.08 2.83 0.16
N MET A 149 -17.00 2.08 -0.09
CA MET A 149 -17.10 0.72 -0.63
C MET A 149 -17.77 -0.25 0.35
N ALA A 150 -17.55 -0.11 1.65
CA ALA A 150 -18.23 -0.91 2.66
C ALA A 150 -19.73 -0.59 2.79
N ALA A 151 -20.12 0.65 2.46
CA ALA A 151 -21.52 1.09 2.48
C ALA A 151 -22.29 0.73 1.21
N ASP A 152 -21.60 0.53 0.09
CA ASP A 152 -22.15 0.18 -1.22
C ASP A 152 -21.26 -0.85 -1.92
N SER A 153 -21.69 -2.12 -1.88
CA SER A 153 -20.96 -3.26 -2.45
C SER A 153 -20.86 -3.24 -3.97
N GLU A 154 -21.63 -2.38 -4.65
CA GLU A 154 -21.54 -2.21 -6.11
C GLU A 154 -20.61 -1.05 -6.49
N LEU A 155 -20.13 -0.28 -5.50
CA LEU A 155 -19.23 0.84 -5.74
C LEU A 155 -17.84 0.35 -6.09
N THR A 156 -17.42 0.61 -7.33
CA THR A 156 -16.08 0.26 -7.81
C THR A 156 -14.99 1.03 -7.06
N LEU A 157 -13.81 0.43 -6.96
CA LEU A 157 -12.61 1.05 -6.37
C LEU A 157 -12.30 2.42 -6.97
N SER A 158 -12.36 2.53 -8.29
CA SER A 158 -12.09 3.80 -9.00
C SER A 158 -13.12 4.88 -8.67
N ALA A 159 -14.40 4.55 -8.63
CA ALA A 159 -15.45 5.49 -8.23
C ALA A 159 -15.29 5.93 -6.78
N ALA A 160 -15.04 4.98 -5.87
CA ALA A 160 -14.83 5.27 -4.45
C ALA A 160 -13.61 6.16 -4.20
N LEU A 161 -12.52 5.96 -4.96
CA LEU A 161 -11.32 6.77 -4.84
C LEU A 161 -11.53 8.21 -5.35
N ASP A 162 -12.16 8.38 -6.52
CA ASP A 162 -12.50 9.72 -7.06
C ASP A 162 -13.38 10.49 -6.07
N ASP A 163 -14.40 9.83 -5.55
CA ASP A 163 -15.29 10.36 -4.53
C ASP A 163 -14.57 10.78 -3.24
N ALA A 164 -13.63 9.96 -2.76
CA ALA A 164 -12.82 10.27 -1.58
C ALA A 164 -11.85 11.43 -1.82
N MET A 165 -11.20 11.48 -2.99
CA MET A 165 -10.30 12.57 -3.38
C MET A 165 -11.06 13.91 -3.49
N ARG A 166 -12.26 13.90 -4.07
CA ARG A 166 -13.12 15.10 -4.16
C ARG A 166 -13.55 15.59 -2.78
N ALA A 167 -13.99 14.68 -1.91
CA ALA A 167 -14.38 15.04 -0.55
C ALA A 167 -13.20 15.63 0.26
N HIS A 168 -11.99 15.10 0.09
CA HIS A 168 -10.78 15.66 0.71
C HIS A 168 -10.51 17.08 0.18
N MET A 169 -10.54 17.24 -1.16
CA MET A 169 -10.26 18.50 -1.85
C MET A 169 -11.18 19.65 -1.40
N GLU A 170 -12.44 19.38 -1.02
CA GLU A 170 -13.38 20.39 -0.53
C GLU A 170 -12.86 21.14 0.72
N THR A 171 -12.10 20.46 1.58
CA THR A 171 -11.56 21.03 2.83
C THR A 171 -10.05 21.25 2.78
N HIS A 172 -9.34 20.53 1.91
CA HIS A 172 -7.89 20.56 1.74
C HIS A 172 -7.55 20.68 0.24
N PRO A 173 -7.63 21.89 -0.35
CA PRO A 173 -7.51 22.09 -1.79
C PRO A 173 -6.09 21.88 -2.34
N ASP A 174 -5.07 21.72 -1.50
CA ASP A 174 -3.71 21.47 -1.95
C ASP A 174 -3.61 20.11 -2.66
N THR A 175 -3.31 20.16 -3.95
CA THR A 175 -3.16 19.00 -4.82
C THR A 175 -2.16 17.97 -4.32
N ILE A 176 -1.17 18.37 -3.51
CA ILE A 176 -0.17 17.43 -2.97
C ILE A 176 -0.81 16.39 -2.03
N GLU A 177 -1.95 16.72 -1.41
CA GLU A 177 -2.60 15.86 -0.42
C GLU A 177 -3.48 14.77 -1.03
N TRP A 178 -4.09 15.02 -2.20
CA TRP A 178 -5.09 14.11 -2.79
C TRP A 178 -4.75 13.65 -4.21
N ALA A 179 -4.02 14.43 -5.01
CA ALA A 179 -3.81 14.09 -6.43
C ALA A 179 -2.76 12.99 -6.64
N GLY A 180 -2.11 12.54 -5.56
CA GLY A 180 -1.07 11.53 -5.64
C GLY A 180 -1.59 10.10 -5.71
N PHE A 181 -2.86 9.82 -5.38
CA PHE A 181 -3.38 8.45 -5.40
C PHE A 181 -3.55 7.93 -6.83
N THR A 182 -3.17 6.68 -7.07
CA THR A 182 -3.34 6.00 -8.35
C THR A 182 -3.69 4.54 -8.12
N ILE A 183 -4.57 4.01 -8.97
CA ILE A 183 -4.88 2.59 -9.02
C ILE A 183 -4.04 1.94 -10.12
N LEU A 184 -3.42 0.81 -9.82
CA LEU A 184 -2.77 -0.08 -10.78
C LEU A 184 -3.55 -1.41 -10.79
N GLY A 185 -3.83 -1.98 -11.95
CA GLY A 185 -4.68 -3.18 -12.07
C GLY A 185 -6.14 -2.85 -12.35
N ASP A 186 -7.06 -3.67 -11.85
CA ASP A 186 -8.49 -3.54 -12.14
C ASP A 186 -9.17 -2.52 -11.22
N GLY A 187 -9.41 -1.30 -11.71
CA GLY A 187 -10.14 -0.26 -10.97
C GLY A 187 -11.65 -0.49 -10.87
N THR A 188 -12.20 -1.54 -11.47
CA THR A 188 -13.62 -1.88 -11.46
C THR A 188 -14.00 -2.88 -10.36
N VAL A 189 -13.02 -3.44 -9.66
CA VAL A 189 -13.25 -4.31 -8.49
C VAL A 189 -14.12 -3.60 -7.45
N THR A 190 -15.01 -4.36 -6.84
CA THR A 190 -15.86 -3.91 -5.73
C THR A 190 -15.50 -4.66 -4.46
N MET A 191 -15.93 -4.15 -3.30
CA MET A 191 -15.67 -4.81 -2.03
C MET A 191 -16.47 -6.12 -1.93
N PRO A 192 -15.80 -7.27 -1.77
CA PRO A 192 -16.49 -8.52 -1.48
C PRO A 192 -17.24 -8.44 -0.14
N PRO A 193 -18.25 -9.29 0.08
CA PRO A 193 -18.92 -9.38 1.38
C PRO A 193 -17.91 -9.60 2.52
N LEU A 194 -18.02 -8.80 3.59
CA LEU A 194 -17.20 -8.89 4.81
C LEU A 194 -17.54 -10.10 5.68
#